data_AF-A0A536VQH5-F1
#
_entry.id   AF-A0A536VQH5-F1
#
_cell.length_a   1.000
_cell.length_b   1.000
_cell.length_c   1.000
_cell.angle_alpha   90.00
_cell.angle_beta   90.00
_cell.angle_gamma   90.00
#
_symmetry.space_group_name_H-M   'P 1'
#
loop_
_entity.id
_entity.type
_entity.pdbx_description
1 polymer ?
#
loop_
_entity_poly.entity_id
_entity_poly.type
_entity_poly.pdbx_seq_one_letter_code
_entity_poly.pdbx_strand_id
1 'polypeptide(L)'
;MHDDRRVFGQVKLANAGRYEVVYFRISDWEPNAVLAPALLDDHVAHFLAVVDKQPKPVYVHCRSGQNRTGVMVAAYRVIVEGLSRDAAIAEMRRYQGIWFKADSAYIRSLSSERREAIRRKAAAWMPKLKRDSRIICENGKCGVSKS
;
A
#
# COMPACT_ATOMS: atom_id res chain seq x y z
N MET A 1 14.00 11.45 -5.54
CA MET A 1 12.88 10.65 -4.98
C MET A 1 13.46 9.54 -4.12
N HIS A 2 12.89 9.29 -2.93
CA HIS A 2 13.37 8.23 -2.03
C HIS A 2 12.51 6.97 -2.25
N ASP A 3 13.09 5.98 -2.91
CA ASP A 3 12.57 4.60 -2.99
C ASP A 3 13.64 3.66 -2.44
N ASP A 4 13.23 2.45 -2.08
CA ASP A 4 14.10 1.39 -1.54
C ASP A 4 14.53 0.39 -2.63
N ARG A 5 14.07 0.56 -3.87
CA ARG A 5 14.29 -0.40 -4.96
C ARG A 5 15.76 -0.75 -5.15
N ARG A 6 16.66 0.24 -5.04
CA ARG A 6 18.11 0.04 -5.19
C ARG A 6 18.72 -0.82 -4.07
N VAL A 7 18.13 -0.81 -2.88
CA VAL A 7 18.62 -1.55 -1.72
C VAL A 7 18.50 -3.06 -1.96
N PHE A 8 17.46 -3.50 -2.67
CA PHE A 8 17.28 -4.93 -2.98
C PHE A 8 18.44 -5.52 -3.79
N GLY A 9 19.07 -4.75 -4.69
CA GLY A 9 20.25 -5.21 -5.43
C GLY A 9 21.50 -5.40 -4.57
N GLN A 10 21.47 -4.93 -3.32
CA GLN A 10 22.59 -5.02 -2.37
C GLN A 10 22.39 -6.13 -1.34
N VAL A 11 21.23 -6.80 -1.35
CA VAL A 11 20.88 -7.85 -0.41
C VAL A 11 21.70 -9.10 -0.67
N LYS A 12 22.28 -9.64 0.41
CA LYS A 12 22.82 -11.01 0.45
C LYS A 12 21.87 -11.88 1.25
N LEU A 13 21.32 -12.90 0.63
CA LEU A 13 20.46 -13.85 1.34
C LEU A 13 21.33 -14.95 1.97
N ALA A 14 21.01 -15.31 3.21
CA ALA A 14 21.69 -16.39 3.93
C ALA A 14 21.38 -17.78 3.34
N ASN A 15 20.33 -17.89 2.52
CA ASN A 15 19.89 -19.14 1.92
C ASN A 15 20.09 -19.15 0.40
N ALA A 16 20.22 -20.35 -0.16
CA ALA A 16 20.35 -20.58 -1.60
C ALA A 16 18.98 -20.66 -2.33
N GLY A 17 17.90 -20.28 -1.66
CA GLY A 17 16.55 -20.33 -2.22
C GLY A 17 16.36 -19.33 -3.36
N ARG A 18 15.40 -19.63 -4.24
CA ARG A 18 14.93 -18.69 -5.26
C ARG A 18 13.70 -17.95 -4.74
N TYR A 19 13.77 -16.62 -4.73
CA TYR A 19 12.67 -15.73 -4.33
C TYR A 19 12.37 -14.75 -5.45
N GLU A 20 11.09 -14.48 -5.63
CA GLU A 20 10.62 -13.47 -6.54
C GLU A 20 9.74 -12.47 -5.80
N VAL A 21 10.06 -11.19 -5.94
CA VAL A 21 9.27 -10.10 -5.39
C VAL A 21 8.84 -9.17 -6.51
N VAL A 22 7.53 -8.95 -6.58
CA VAL A 22 6.94 -7.94 -7.45
C VAL A 22 7.01 -6.58 -6.76
N TYR A 23 7.51 -5.57 -7.45
CA TYR A 23 7.65 -4.21 -6.93
C TYR A 23 6.71 -3.24 -7.65
N PHE A 24 5.83 -2.58 -6.89
CA PHE A 24 4.99 -1.49 -7.36
C PHE A 24 5.51 -0.17 -6.80
N ARG A 25 5.68 0.81 -7.69
CA ARG A 25 6.04 2.18 -7.32
C ARG A 25 4.87 3.11 -7.66
N ILE A 26 4.27 3.69 -6.63
CA ILE A 26 3.11 4.55 -6.79
C ILE A 26 3.46 5.94 -6.26
N SER A 27 3.68 6.87 -7.18
CA SER A 27 4.20 8.21 -6.88
C SER A 27 3.13 9.31 -6.82
N ASP A 28 1.96 9.05 -7.40
CA ASP A 28 0.82 9.96 -7.55
C ASP A 28 -0.07 10.05 -6.29
N TRP A 29 0.18 9.20 -5.30
CA TRP A 29 -0.49 9.32 -4.00
C TRP A 29 0.11 10.46 -3.20
N GLU A 30 -0.37 11.67 -3.45
CA GLU A 30 -0.16 12.82 -2.58
C GLU A 30 -1.25 12.89 -1.50
N PRO A 31 -0.94 13.38 -0.29
CA PRO A 31 -1.90 13.49 0.80
C PRO A 31 -2.94 14.58 0.51
N ASN A 32 -3.92 14.25 -0.34
CA ASN A 32 -5.03 15.13 -0.72
C ASN A 32 -6.30 14.87 0.10
N ALA A 33 -6.19 14.13 1.23
CA ALA A 33 -7.33 13.76 2.08
C ALA A 33 -8.18 14.98 2.51
N VAL A 34 -7.53 16.13 2.68
CA VAL A 34 -8.16 17.40 3.10
C VAL A 34 -8.85 18.11 1.94
N LEU A 35 -8.32 17.99 0.72
CA LEU A 35 -8.74 18.79 -0.44
C LEU A 35 -9.68 18.02 -1.39
N ALA A 36 -9.50 16.71 -1.52
CA ALA A 36 -10.25 15.89 -2.47
C ALA A 36 -10.40 14.42 -1.97
N PRO A 37 -11.36 14.14 -1.08
CA PRO A 37 -11.57 12.78 -0.54
C PRO A 37 -11.84 11.71 -1.60
N ALA A 38 -12.44 12.08 -2.72
CA ALA A 38 -12.68 11.17 -3.86
C ALA A 38 -11.38 10.69 -4.52
N LEU A 39 -10.32 11.51 -4.53
CA LEU A 39 -9.00 11.07 -4.99
C LEU A 39 -8.40 10.05 -4.03
N LEU A 40 -8.62 10.22 -2.73
CA LEU A 40 -8.15 9.26 -1.74
C LEU A 40 -8.89 7.90 -1.84
N ASP A 41 -10.18 7.89 -2.18
CA ASP A 41 -10.91 6.65 -2.48
C ASP A 41 -10.32 5.91 -3.68
N ASP A 42 -9.94 6.63 -4.74
CA ASP A 42 -9.26 6.04 -5.90
C ASP A 42 -7.87 5.51 -5.55
N HIS A 43 -7.11 6.22 -4.70
CA HIS A 43 -5.81 5.75 -4.23
C HIS A 43 -5.93 4.49 -3.37
N VAL A 44 -6.90 4.44 -2.44
CA VAL A 44 -7.19 3.25 -1.64
C VAL A 44 -7.62 2.10 -2.55
N ALA A 45 -8.51 2.35 -3.51
CA ALA A 45 -8.93 1.34 -4.47
C ALA A 45 -7.74 0.77 -5.27
N HIS A 46 -6.84 1.62 -5.74
CA HIS A 46 -5.62 1.21 -6.43
C HIS A 46 -4.72 0.37 -5.50
N PHE A 47 -4.53 0.79 -4.24
CA PHE A 47 -3.78 0.02 -3.25
C PHE A 47 -4.39 -1.38 -3.03
N LEU A 48 -5.70 -1.47 -2.83
CA LEU A 48 -6.39 -2.73 -2.62
C LEU A 48 -6.27 -3.65 -3.83
N ALA A 49 -6.35 -3.10 -5.05
CA ALA A 49 -6.18 -3.87 -6.28
C ALA A 49 -4.76 -4.46 -6.39
N VAL A 50 -3.72 -3.69 -6.05
CA VAL A 50 -2.33 -4.17 -6.00
C VAL A 50 -2.21 -5.31 -5.00
N VAL A 51 -2.66 -5.08 -3.77
CA VAL A 51 -2.53 -6.02 -2.66
C VAL A 51 -3.28 -7.31 -2.95
N ASP A 52 -4.52 -7.26 -3.45
CA ASP A 52 -5.35 -8.46 -3.73
C ASP A 52 -4.64 -9.50 -4.62
N LYS A 53 -3.89 -9.04 -5.62
CA LYS A 53 -3.21 -9.92 -6.58
C LYS A 53 -1.80 -10.35 -6.21
N GLN A 54 -1.26 -9.86 -5.09
CA GLN A 54 0.11 -10.20 -4.70
C GLN A 54 0.15 -11.35 -3.68
N PRO A 55 1.18 -12.23 -3.77
CA PRO A 55 1.49 -13.19 -2.72
C PRO A 55 1.64 -12.50 -1.37
N LYS A 56 1.22 -13.18 -0.30
CA LYS A 56 1.36 -12.68 1.07
C LYS A 56 2.61 -13.28 1.73
N PRO A 57 3.27 -12.56 2.66
CA PRO A 57 2.95 -11.20 3.12
C PRO A 57 3.34 -10.10 2.11
N VAL A 58 2.66 -8.95 2.17
CA VAL A 58 2.99 -7.76 1.37
C VAL A 58 3.68 -6.72 2.25
N TYR A 59 4.86 -6.27 1.82
CA TYR A 59 5.56 -5.16 2.46
C TYR A 59 5.12 -3.83 1.84
N VAL A 60 4.76 -2.86 2.68
CA VAL A 60 4.26 -1.55 2.26
C VAL A 60 5.01 -0.46 3.01
N HIS A 61 5.54 0.53 2.30
CA HIS A 61 6.18 1.67 2.91
C HIS A 61 5.92 2.95 2.12
N CYS A 62 6.24 4.09 2.72
CA CYS A 62 6.34 5.36 2.04
C CYS A 62 7.70 5.99 2.38
N ARG A 63 7.83 7.31 2.40
CA ARG A 63 9.10 7.95 2.78
C ARG A 63 9.40 7.78 4.28
N SER A 64 8.41 8.04 5.15
CA SER A 64 8.57 7.99 6.61
C SER A 64 7.84 6.81 7.26
N GLY A 65 7.05 6.04 6.51
CA GLY A 65 6.23 4.95 7.04
C GLY A 65 4.98 5.39 7.81
N GLN A 66 4.65 6.70 7.81
CA GLN A 66 3.64 7.28 8.69
C GLN A 66 2.30 7.51 7.98
N ASN A 67 2.19 8.58 7.19
CA ASN A 67 0.89 9.02 6.64
C ASN A 67 0.34 8.08 5.56
N ARG A 68 0.97 8.04 4.37
CA ARG A 68 0.47 7.23 3.24
C ARG A 68 0.41 5.75 3.57
N THR A 69 1.42 5.23 4.26
CA THR A 69 1.43 3.85 4.73
C THR A 69 0.28 3.63 5.73
N GLY A 70 0.15 4.49 6.74
CA GLY A 70 -0.87 4.37 7.77
C GLY A 70 -2.30 4.38 7.23
N VAL A 71 -2.66 5.35 6.37
CA VAL A 71 -4.03 5.44 5.82
C VAL A 71 -4.37 4.27 4.90
N MET A 72 -3.42 3.79 4.08
CA MET A 72 -3.64 2.65 3.19
C MET A 72 -3.82 1.35 3.98
N VAL A 73 -2.97 1.12 4.98
CA VAL A 73 -3.07 -0.06 5.86
C VAL A 73 -4.35 0.00 6.68
N ALA A 74 -4.70 1.14 7.28
CA ALA A 74 -5.95 1.29 8.03
C ALA A 74 -7.19 1.07 7.16
N ALA A 75 -7.20 1.58 5.92
CA ALA A 75 -8.28 1.32 4.97
C ALA A 75 -8.37 -0.18 4.61
N TYR A 76 -7.24 -0.87 4.43
CA TYR A 76 -7.20 -2.32 4.24
C TYR A 76 -7.76 -3.08 5.45
N ARG A 77 -7.38 -2.72 6.68
CA ARG A 77 -7.93 -3.31 7.91
C ARG A 77 -9.47 -3.22 7.94
N VAL A 78 -10.02 -2.06 7.59
CA VAL A 78 -11.48 -1.83 7.63
C VAL A 78 -12.22 -2.48 6.47
N ILE A 79 -11.67 -2.37 5.25
CA ILE A 79 -12.35 -2.84 4.03
C ILE A 79 -12.15 -4.34 3.87
N VAL A 80 -10.93 -4.84 3.95
CA VAL A 80 -10.65 -6.25 3.63
C VAL A 80 -10.83 -7.15 4.85
N GLU A 81 -10.27 -6.75 5.99
CA GLU A 81 -10.28 -7.60 7.20
C GLU A 81 -11.49 -7.35 8.11
N GLY A 82 -12.30 -6.33 7.82
CA GLY A 82 -13.51 -6.03 8.59
C GLY A 82 -13.24 -5.47 10.00
N LEU A 83 -12.01 -5.01 10.28
CA LEU A 83 -11.68 -4.36 11.54
C LEU A 83 -12.54 -3.11 11.75
N SER A 84 -12.90 -2.81 12.99
CA SER A 84 -13.64 -1.58 13.28
C SER A 84 -12.81 -0.34 12.91
N ARG A 85 -13.51 0.72 12.48
CA ARG A 85 -12.86 1.99 12.09
C ARG A 85 -12.00 2.55 13.22
N ASP A 86 -12.47 2.48 14.47
CA ASP A 86 -11.73 2.99 15.63
C ASP A 86 -10.50 2.13 15.96
N ALA A 87 -10.59 0.80 15.84
CA ALA A 87 -9.44 -0.08 16.04
C ALA A 87 -8.37 0.15 14.95
N ALA A 88 -8.78 0.31 13.69
CA ALA A 88 -7.86 0.65 12.60
C ALA A 88 -7.17 2.01 12.82
N ILE A 89 -7.91 3.01 13.31
CA ILE A 89 -7.35 4.33 13.67
C ILE A 89 -6.39 4.22 14.86
N ALA A 90 -6.70 3.39 15.85
CA ALA A 90 -5.82 3.16 17.00
C ALA A 90 -4.50 2.49 16.57
N GLU A 91 -4.55 1.50 15.66
CA GLU A 91 -3.37 0.89 15.06
C GLU A 91 -2.54 1.94 14.30
N MET A 92 -3.18 2.70 13.40
CA MET A 92 -2.54 3.78 12.63
C MET A 92 -1.85 4.82 13.54
N ARG A 93 -2.46 5.15 14.69
CA ARG A 93 -1.92 6.14 15.64
C ARG A 93 -0.56 5.75 16.20
N ARG A 94 -0.27 4.46 16.33
CA ARG A 94 1.01 3.96 16.86
C ARG A 94 2.22 4.39 16.03
N TYR A 95 2.00 4.67 14.75
CA TYR A 95 3.06 5.08 13.82
C TYR A 95 3.17 6.60 13.68
N GLN A 96 2.26 7.38 14.29
CA GLN A 96 2.20 8.85 14.20
C GLN A 96 2.09 9.37 12.76
N GLY A 97 2.03 10.69 12.59
CA GLY A 97 2.00 11.33 11.28
C GLY A 97 1.36 12.73 11.32
N ILE A 98 1.91 13.66 10.56
CA ILE A 98 1.46 15.06 10.56
C ILE A 98 -0.01 15.21 10.10
N TRP A 99 -0.48 14.34 9.20
CA TRP A 99 -1.85 14.32 8.70
C TRP A 99 -2.80 13.40 9.48
N PHE A 100 -2.39 12.88 10.64
CA PHE A 100 -3.15 11.87 11.39
C PHE A 100 -4.62 12.23 11.61
N LYS A 101 -4.94 13.51 11.88
CA LYS A 101 -6.32 13.96 12.06
C LYS A 101 -7.17 13.79 10.79
N ALA A 102 -6.64 14.20 9.63
CA ALA A 102 -7.30 14.08 8.34
C ALA A 102 -7.42 12.61 7.91
N ASP A 103 -6.34 11.83 8.07
CA ASP A 103 -6.32 10.40 7.79
C ASP A 103 -7.36 9.66 8.67
N SER A 104 -7.46 10.03 9.95
CA SER A 104 -8.47 9.46 10.85
C SER A 104 -9.89 9.83 10.45
N ALA A 105 -10.13 11.07 10.02
CA ALA A 105 -11.44 11.49 9.53
C ALA A 105 -11.86 10.69 8.28
N TYR A 106 -10.91 10.46 7.37
CA TYR A 106 -11.13 9.59 6.22
C TYR A 106 -11.54 8.17 6.65
N ILE A 107 -10.78 7.52 7.54
CA ILE A 107 -11.11 6.16 8.01
C ILE A 107 -12.48 6.10 8.70
N ARG A 108 -12.83 7.11 9.51
CA ARG A 108 -14.17 7.19 10.14
C ARG A 108 -15.30 7.27 9.11
N SER A 109 -15.06 7.95 8.00
CA SER A 109 -16.05 8.15 6.94
C SER A 109 -16.26 6.94 6.01
N LEU A 110 -15.59 5.81 6.23
CA LEU A 110 -15.77 4.57 5.46
C LEU A 110 -17.07 3.83 5.85
N SER A 111 -18.22 4.34 5.40
CA SER A 111 -19.52 3.65 5.54
C SER A 111 -19.58 2.34 4.75
N SER A 112 -20.61 1.50 4.96
CA SER A 112 -20.86 0.31 4.13
C SER A 112 -20.87 0.62 2.64
N GLU A 113 -21.62 1.65 2.26
CA GLU A 113 -21.85 2.05 0.86
C GLU A 113 -20.55 2.54 0.23
N ARG A 114 -19.76 3.33 0.98
CA ARG A 114 -18.49 3.85 0.51
C ARG A 114 -17.43 2.75 0.38
N ARG A 115 -17.38 1.81 1.34
CA ARG A 115 -16.48 0.65 1.26
C ARG A 115 -16.78 -0.18 0.01
N GLU A 116 -18.05 -0.40 -0.29
CA GLU A 116 -18.47 -1.13 -1.49
C GLU A 116 -18.14 -0.36 -2.77
N ALA A 117 -18.30 0.96 -2.79
CA ALA A 117 -17.86 1.79 -3.91
C ALA A 117 -16.34 1.69 -4.15
N ILE A 118 -15.53 1.69 -3.09
CA ILE A 118 -14.07 1.51 -3.17
C ILE A 118 -13.72 0.11 -3.70
N ARG A 119 -14.43 -0.95 -3.30
CA ARG A 119 -14.23 -2.31 -3.86
C ARG A 119 -14.49 -2.35 -5.35
N ARG A 120 -15.57 -1.72 -5.83
CA ARG A 120 -15.87 -1.62 -7.27
C ARG A 120 -14.76 -0.87 -8.02
N LYS A 121 -14.26 0.24 -7.46
CA LYS A 121 -13.10 0.96 -8.01
C LYS A 121 -11.85 0.09 -8.03
N ALA A 122 -11.61 -0.72 -7.00
CA ALA A 122 -10.46 -1.64 -6.95
C ALA A 122 -10.54 -2.70 -8.06
N ALA A 123 -11.72 -3.28 -8.29
CA ALA A 123 -11.94 -4.19 -9.41
C ALA A 123 -11.64 -3.52 -10.77
N ALA A 124 -12.04 -2.25 -10.94
CA ALA A 124 -11.74 -1.48 -12.16
C ALA A 124 -10.25 -1.10 -12.31
N TRP A 125 -9.46 -1.13 -11.25
CA TRP A 125 -8.01 -0.93 -11.27
C TRP A 125 -7.24 -2.19 -11.69
N MET A 126 -7.76 -3.38 -11.39
CA MET A 126 -7.08 -4.65 -11.65
C MET A 126 -6.48 -4.80 -13.07
N PRO A 127 -7.21 -4.54 -14.17
CA PRO A 127 -6.64 -4.68 -15.52
C PRO A 127 -5.63 -3.58 -15.88
N LYS A 128 -5.54 -2.51 -15.08
CA LYS A 128 -4.68 -1.34 -15.32
C LYS A 128 -3.36 -1.40 -14.56
N LEU A 129 -3.19 -2.40 -13.67
CA LEU A 129 -2.03 -2.49 -12.80
C LEU A 129 -0.73 -2.66 -13.60
N LYS A 130 0.24 -1.79 -13.32
CA LYS A 130 1.58 -1.84 -13.90
C LYS A 130 2.60 -2.02 -12.80
N ARG A 131 3.36 -3.10 -12.87
CA ARG A 131 4.52 -3.34 -12.00
C ARG A 131 5.64 -2.39 -12.42
N ASP A 132 6.38 -1.83 -11.47
CA ASP A 132 7.55 -1.00 -11.78
C ASP A 132 8.78 -1.87 -12.02
N SER A 133 8.95 -2.91 -11.21
CA SER A 133 10.13 -3.77 -11.27
C SER A 133 9.84 -5.18 -10.76
N ARG A 134 10.69 -6.12 -11.18
CA ARG A 134 10.76 -7.49 -10.69
C ARG A 134 12.11 -7.70 -10.00
N ILE A 135 12.07 -8.22 -8.79
CA ILE A 135 13.24 -8.54 -8.00
C ILE A 135 13.34 -10.07 -7.96
N ILE A 136 14.46 -10.61 -8.43
CA ILE A 136 14.72 -12.05 -8.41
C ILE A 136 15.96 -12.26 -7.55
N CYS A 137 15.82 -13.02 -6.47
CA CYS A 137 16.93 -13.43 -5.64
C CYS A 137 17.18 -14.93 -5.82
N GLU A 138 18.42 -15.29 -6.14
CA GLU A 138 18.84 -16.67 -6.35
C GLU A 138 20.33 -16.78 -6.01
N ASN A 139 20.74 -17.93 -5.45
CA ASN A 139 22.14 -18.18 -5.07
C ASN A 139 22.73 -17.07 -4.18
N GLY A 140 21.93 -16.59 -3.23
CA GLY A 140 22.35 -15.58 -2.26
C GLY A 140 22.44 -14.13 -2.79
N LYS A 141 22.08 -13.87 -4.05
CA LYS A 141 22.14 -12.54 -4.67
C LYS A 141 20.79 -12.13 -5.25
N CYS A 142 20.50 -10.84 -5.21
CA CYS A 142 19.26 -10.27 -5.76
C CYS A 142 19.54 -9.36 -6.95
N GLY A 143 18.82 -9.57 -8.05
CA GLY A 143 18.80 -8.70 -9.22
C GLY A 143 17.50 -7.91 -9.29
N VAL A 144 17.58 -6.65 -9.73
CA VAL A 144 16.41 -5.79 -9.95
C VAL A 144 16.29 -5.48 -11.44
N SER A 145 15.14 -5.79 -12.02
CA SER A 145 14.83 -5.52 -13.43
C SER A 145 13.57 -4.65 -13.52
N LYS A 146 13.59 -3.63 -14.39
CA LYS A 146 12.35 -2.90 -14.71
C LYS A 146 11.42 -3.81 -15.50
N SER A 147 10.12 -3.73 -15.18
CA SER A 147 9.06 -4.43 -15.92
C SER A 147 8.61 -3.66 -17.15
#